data_AF-A0A9P3GJ05-F1
#
_entry.id   AF-A0A9P3GJ05-F1
#
_cell.length_a   1.000
_cell.length_b   1.000
_cell.length_c   1.000
_cell.angle_alpha   90.00
_cell.angle_beta   90.00
_cell.angle_gamma   90.00
#
_symmetry.space_group_name_H-M   'P 1'
#
loop_
_entity.id
_entity.type
_entity.pdbx_description
1 polymer ?
#
loop_
_entity_poly.entity_id
_entity_poly.type
_entity_poly.pdbx_seq_one_letter_code
_entity_poly.pdbx_strand_id
1 'polypeptide(L)'
;MVDLNLRKSWWAALHLRPSLIVFLGDMMDGGRFDMVDAEYESYYTRFKSIFSVKGDIPVYYIPGNHDVGIGGVQAGFSEKAYERYTTHFGPLSQRLEVANHTLLMINAPGLVEEDHERSTSGLSYQRWAATHPGGPIAFIQDSAAAKRQMGDTPVVLLTHIPLARPGTADCGPLRERGTIRQGTGYGYENTLSAQASQLVLESIRPAVVFSGDDHDYCEVRHPLPASDDVPLSEDSEVKEVSVKSFSMAMGVRRPGFQLLSLAPPSSVPAGTPAFADAPCILPDQLGIYLAVYVPLIVLSVLALLLAHAYRVSQAHGARGGPGLPLRTRSPTDAERLDLWAGSPPPLPPALRVYNEHDEELADDDIAYALPPPTPAIAVTQKGRRARTWVSRFRSLRRRLAYMARWGGSGTEAALRRSRAGFLRGFFEDVVGVAWVPVLLFGGIAWWISL
;
A
#
# COMPACT_ATOMS: atom_id res chain seq x y z
N MET A 1 3.64 -4.14 4.95
CA MET A 1 2.35 -4.46 4.28
C MET A 1 1.58 -3.19 3.93
N VAL A 2 1.35 -2.29 4.90
CA VAL A 2 0.69 -1.00 4.66
C VAL A 2 1.44 -0.15 3.62
N ASP A 3 2.75 0.01 3.73
CA ASP A 3 3.54 0.82 2.77
C ASP A 3 3.44 0.29 1.33
N LEU A 4 3.38 -1.02 1.13
CA LEU A 4 3.21 -1.62 -0.19
C LEU A 4 1.80 -1.34 -0.75
N ASN A 5 0.78 -1.40 0.11
CA ASN A 5 -0.58 -1.02 -0.26
C ASN A 5 -0.65 0.47 -0.63
N LEU A 6 -0.07 1.35 0.19
CA LEU A 6 0.00 2.79 -0.06
C LEU A 6 0.72 3.08 -1.39
N ARG A 7 1.91 2.52 -1.63
CA ARG A 7 2.64 2.71 -2.91
C ARG A 7 1.83 2.25 -4.12
N LYS A 8 1.18 1.09 -4.03
CA LYS A 8 0.35 0.56 -5.12
C LYS A 8 -0.88 1.45 -5.39
N SER A 9 -1.57 1.86 -4.33
CA SER A 9 -2.72 2.77 -4.42
C SER A 9 -2.31 4.13 -4.97
N TRP A 10 -1.15 4.64 -4.53
CA TRP A 10 -0.58 5.90 -5.00
C TRP A 10 -0.23 5.85 -6.48
N TRP A 11 0.44 4.78 -6.90
CA TRP A 11 0.72 4.53 -8.30
C TRP A 11 -0.58 4.54 -9.12
N ALA A 12 -1.64 3.88 -8.66
CA ALA A 12 -2.94 3.89 -9.34
C ALA A 12 -3.58 5.29 -9.40
N ALA A 13 -3.52 6.07 -8.31
CA ALA A 13 -4.01 7.44 -8.27
C ALA A 13 -3.29 8.34 -9.29
N LEU A 14 -1.97 8.20 -9.42
CA LEU A 14 -1.19 8.96 -10.39
C LEU A 14 -1.54 8.64 -11.86
N HIS A 15 -2.15 7.49 -12.16
CA HIS A 15 -2.64 7.19 -13.52
C HIS A 15 -3.81 8.08 -13.96
N LEU A 16 -4.45 8.77 -13.01
CA LEU A 16 -5.45 9.80 -13.31
C LEU A 16 -4.82 11.09 -13.86
N ARG A 17 -3.48 11.17 -13.90
CA ARG A 17 -2.69 12.29 -14.45
C ARG A 17 -3.08 13.64 -13.80
N PRO A 18 -2.98 13.78 -12.47
CA PRO A 18 -3.31 15.04 -11.81
C PRO A 18 -2.32 16.13 -12.22
N SER A 19 -2.83 17.36 -12.38
CA SER A 19 -2.00 18.55 -12.65
C SER A 19 -1.36 19.12 -11.38
N LEU A 20 -1.91 18.81 -10.21
CA LEU A 20 -1.51 19.29 -8.90
C LEU A 20 -2.01 18.32 -7.84
N ILE A 21 -1.28 18.21 -6.73
CA ILE A 21 -1.62 17.32 -5.60
C ILE A 21 -1.63 18.15 -4.31
N VAL A 22 -2.64 17.96 -3.47
CA VAL A 22 -2.67 18.50 -2.10
C VAL A 22 -2.85 17.36 -1.10
N PHE A 23 -2.01 17.33 -0.06
CA PHE A 23 -2.18 16.46 1.10
C PHE A 23 -2.85 17.25 2.23
N LEU A 24 -3.98 16.74 2.72
CA LEU A 24 -4.78 17.37 3.77
C LEU A 24 -4.33 16.95 5.17
N GLY A 25 -3.02 17.05 5.46
CA GLY A 25 -2.44 16.74 6.77
C GLY A 25 -2.19 15.26 7.06
N ASP A 26 -1.61 15.04 8.24
CA ASP A 26 -1.19 13.75 8.78
C ASP A 26 -0.29 12.96 7.83
N MET A 27 0.73 13.64 7.31
CA MET A 27 1.81 13.00 6.59
C MET A 27 2.61 12.07 7.51
N MET A 28 2.66 12.39 8.81
CA MET A 28 3.30 11.59 9.84
C MET A 28 2.37 11.32 11.01
N ASP A 29 2.35 10.08 11.50
CA ASP A 29 1.56 9.68 12.68
C ASP A 29 2.13 10.24 14.00
N GLY A 30 3.45 10.52 14.03
CA GLY A 30 4.17 10.96 15.22
C GLY A 30 4.99 12.23 15.05
N GLY A 31 4.75 13.04 14.01
CA GLY A 31 5.56 14.23 13.71
C GLY A 31 5.63 15.24 14.85
N ARG A 32 4.57 15.29 15.67
CA ARG A 32 4.42 16.14 16.86
C ARG A 32 5.27 15.74 18.07
N PHE A 33 5.79 14.52 18.13
CA PHE A 33 6.46 14.00 19.32
C PHE A 33 7.95 14.34 19.36
N ASP A 34 8.50 14.36 20.58
CA ASP A 34 9.94 14.44 20.78
C ASP A 34 10.63 13.19 20.23
N MET A 35 11.58 13.43 19.34
CA MET A 35 12.43 12.42 18.73
C MET A 35 13.74 13.07 18.30
N VAL A 36 14.76 12.26 18.06
CA VAL A 36 16.01 12.76 17.47
C VAL A 36 15.80 13.13 16.00
N ASP A 37 16.53 14.13 15.50
CA ASP A 37 16.31 14.65 14.14
C ASP A 37 16.48 13.54 13.07
N ALA A 38 17.42 12.62 13.25
CA ALA A 38 17.62 11.48 12.35
C ALA A 38 16.40 10.52 12.28
N GLU A 39 15.61 10.40 13.35
CA GLU A 39 14.40 9.59 13.34
C GLU A 39 13.30 10.29 12.53
N TYR A 40 13.12 11.60 12.72
CA TYR A 40 12.18 12.40 11.94
C TYR A 40 12.50 12.34 10.43
N GLU A 41 13.78 12.50 10.08
CA GLU A 41 14.25 12.36 8.69
C GLU A 41 13.92 10.99 8.08
N SER A 42 13.95 9.93 8.90
CA SER A 42 13.57 8.59 8.45
C SER A 42 12.07 8.50 8.13
N TYR A 43 11.20 9.13 8.94
CA TYR A 43 9.76 9.20 8.70
C TYR A 43 9.45 10.05 7.48
N TYR A 44 10.08 11.21 7.35
CA TYR A 44 9.97 12.06 6.17
C TYR A 44 10.40 11.31 4.89
N THR A 45 11.59 10.71 4.89
CA THR A 45 12.11 9.95 3.74
C THR A 45 11.19 8.79 3.39
N ARG A 46 10.63 8.09 4.38
CA ARG A 46 9.64 7.03 4.17
C ARG A 46 8.37 7.59 3.51
N PHE A 47 7.83 8.71 4.00
CA PHE A 47 6.66 9.37 3.41
C PHE A 47 6.93 9.74 1.94
N LYS A 48 8.05 10.43 1.64
CA LYS A 48 8.43 10.80 0.27
C LYS A 48 8.68 9.60 -0.63
N SER A 49 9.19 8.49 -0.10
CA SER A 49 9.34 7.22 -0.82
C SER A 49 7.99 6.60 -1.18
N ILE A 50 7.03 6.60 -0.26
CA ILE A 50 5.70 6.02 -0.48
C ILE A 50 4.92 6.85 -1.50
N PHE A 51 4.89 8.17 -1.30
CA PHE A 51 4.17 9.13 -2.11
C PHE A 51 5.08 9.81 -3.13
N SER A 52 5.93 9.03 -3.78
CA SER A 52 6.83 9.54 -4.81
C SER A 52 6.04 10.01 -6.03
N VAL A 53 6.42 11.16 -6.57
CA VAL A 53 5.79 11.78 -7.73
C VAL A 53 6.81 11.82 -8.86
N LYS A 54 6.39 11.50 -10.08
CA LYS A 54 7.26 11.55 -11.28
C LYS A 54 7.00 12.84 -12.04
N GLY A 55 8.06 13.48 -12.54
CA GLY A 55 7.99 14.74 -13.28
C GLY A 55 7.68 15.93 -12.38
N ASP A 56 7.21 17.01 -12.99
CA ASP A 56 7.10 18.33 -12.35
C ASP A 56 5.69 18.61 -11.77
N ILE A 57 4.97 17.58 -11.32
CA ILE A 57 3.64 17.78 -10.71
C ILE A 57 3.85 18.47 -9.34
N PRO A 58 3.33 19.69 -9.14
CA PRO A 58 3.48 20.40 -7.87
C PRO A 58 2.65 19.71 -6.77
N VAL A 59 3.25 19.63 -5.57
CA VAL A 59 2.65 19.00 -4.39
C VAL A 59 2.64 19.99 -3.24
N TYR A 60 1.48 20.15 -2.63
CA TYR A 60 1.26 21.04 -1.48
C TYR A 60 0.74 20.28 -0.29
N TYR A 61 0.95 20.85 0.89
CA TYR A 61 0.67 20.23 2.18
C TYR A 61 0.00 21.25 3.09
N ILE A 62 -0.90 20.77 3.96
CA ILE A 62 -1.36 21.49 5.15
C ILE A 62 -1.07 20.63 6.37
N PRO A 63 -0.83 21.22 7.55
CA PRO A 63 -0.49 20.45 8.74
C PRO A 63 -1.72 19.76 9.30
N GLY A 64 -1.57 18.50 9.67
CA GLY A 64 -2.52 17.78 10.51
C GLY A 64 -2.12 17.76 11.98
N ASN A 65 -3.02 17.28 12.83
CA ASN A 65 -2.76 17.21 14.27
C ASN A 65 -1.70 16.16 14.61
N HIS A 66 -1.46 15.13 13.78
CA HIS A 66 -0.33 14.20 13.96
C HIS A 66 1.01 14.77 13.48
N ASP A 67 0.97 15.78 12.63
CA ASP A 67 2.18 16.44 12.13
C ASP A 67 2.76 17.45 13.14
N VAL A 68 1.91 18.32 13.70
CA VAL A 68 2.35 19.45 14.56
C VAL A 68 1.77 19.44 15.99
N GLY A 69 0.72 18.67 16.25
CA GLY A 69 0.06 18.61 17.56
C GLY A 69 -0.96 19.72 17.81
N ILE A 70 -1.69 19.60 18.92
CA ILE A 70 -2.61 20.63 19.47
C ILE A 70 -2.37 20.70 20.98
N GLY A 71 -2.08 21.89 21.50
CA GLY A 71 -1.73 22.14 22.91
C GLY A 71 -0.23 22.29 23.18
N GLY A 72 0.59 22.35 22.12
CA GLY A 72 2.03 22.60 22.19
C GLY A 72 2.83 21.79 23.22
N VAL A 73 3.86 22.43 23.75
CA VAL A 73 4.80 21.86 24.74
C VAL A 73 4.10 21.53 26.06
N GLN A 74 3.05 22.28 26.41
CA GLN A 74 2.25 22.07 27.61
C GLN A 74 1.52 20.72 27.56
N ALA A 75 1.15 20.25 26.36
CA ALA A 75 0.62 18.91 26.13
C ALA A 75 1.73 17.84 26.00
N GLY A 76 3.01 18.19 26.12
CA GLY A 76 4.14 17.27 25.98
C GLY A 76 4.51 16.98 24.53
N PHE A 77 4.14 17.84 23.58
CA PHE A 77 4.61 17.79 22.21
C PHE A 77 5.94 18.53 22.03
N SER A 78 6.64 18.22 20.95
CA SER A 78 7.98 18.73 20.69
C SER A 78 7.97 20.22 20.38
N GLU A 79 8.90 20.96 21.00
CA GLU A 79 9.20 22.37 20.63
C GLU A 79 9.59 22.50 19.15
N LYS A 80 10.13 21.44 18.55
CA LYS A 80 10.57 21.40 17.15
C LYS A 80 9.48 21.03 16.16
N ALA A 81 8.26 20.69 16.58
CA ALA A 81 7.23 20.12 15.70
C ALA A 81 6.91 21.04 14.49
N TYR A 82 6.62 22.31 14.77
CA TYR A 82 6.34 23.32 13.74
C TYR A 82 7.57 23.63 12.85
N GLU A 83 8.77 23.73 13.42
CA GLU A 83 10.01 23.96 12.67
C GLU A 83 10.29 22.81 11.70
N ARG A 84 10.21 21.58 12.18
CA ARG A 84 10.42 20.39 11.36
C ARG A 84 9.37 20.30 10.27
N TYR A 85 8.09 20.52 10.58
CA TYR A 85 7.05 20.54 9.58
C TYR A 85 7.36 21.54 8.46
N THR A 86 7.64 22.79 8.83
CA THR A 86 7.83 23.87 7.86
C THR A 86 9.05 23.68 6.99
N THR A 87 10.12 23.12 7.55
CA THR A 87 11.34 22.77 6.82
C THR A 87 11.10 21.67 5.76
N HIS A 88 10.13 20.78 5.96
CA HIS A 88 9.94 19.58 5.14
C HIS A 88 8.74 19.63 4.19
N PHE A 89 7.65 20.26 4.63
CA PHE A 89 6.35 20.29 3.94
C PHE A 89 5.93 21.70 3.53
N GLY A 90 6.64 22.74 4.00
CA GLY A 90 6.40 24.12 3.61
C GLY A 90 5.50 24.89 4.58
N PRO A 91 4.86 25.99 4.14
CA PRO A 91 4.16 26.90 5.04
C PRO A 91 2.93 26.24 5.68
N LEU A 92 2.60 26.64 6.91
CA LEU A 92 1.46 26.11 7.67
C LEU A 92 0.11 26.50 7.07
N SER A 93 0.05 27.71 6.49
CA SER A 93 -1.10 28.22 5.75
C SER A 93 -0.61 28.85 4.44
N GLN A 94 -1.34 28.67 3.35
CA GLN A 94 -0.93 29.16 2.04
C GLN A 94 -2.12 29.40 1.10
N ARG A 95 -1.90 30.24 0.08
CA ARG A 95 -2.85 30.56 -0.98
C ARG A 95 -2.23 30.21 -2.32
N LEU A 96 -2.99 29.54 -3.18
CA LEU A 96 -2.57 29.25 -4.55
C LEU A 96 -3.66 29.66 -5.52
N GLU A 97 -3.27 30.32 -6.61
CA GLU A 97 -4.16 30.63 -7.71
C GLU A 97 -4.07 29.53 -8.77
N VAL A 98 -5.16 28.81 -8.99
CA VAL A 98 -5.22 27.69 -9.94
C VAL A 98 -6.49 27.82 -10.77
N ALA A 99 -6.35 27.94 -12.10
CA ALA A 99 -7.48 28.08 -13.02
C ALA A 99 -8.49 29.17 -12.60
N ASN A 100 -7.99 30.33 -12.17
CA ASN A 100 -8.79 31.44 -11.63
C ASN A 100 -9.68 31.03 -10.44
N HIS A 101 -9.15 30.18 -9.57
CA HIS A 101 -9.67 29.87 -8.26
C HIS A 101 -8.57 30.08 -7.23
N THR A 102 -8.95 30.55 -6.04
CA THR A 102 -8.04 30.56 -4.90
C THR A 102 -8.20 29.25 -4.13
N LEU A 103 -7.15 28.44 -4.08
CA LEU A 103 -7.03 27.33 -3.13
C LEU A 103 -6.49 27.91 -1.83
N LEU A 104 -7.34 27.97 -0.82
CA LEU A 104 -7.01 28.49 0.50
C LEU A 104 -6.76 27.32 1.45
N MET A 105 -5.51 27.18 1.87
CA MET A 105 -5.02 26.13 2.76
C MET A 105 -4.77 26.72 4.14
N ILE A 106 -5.46 26.19 5.16
CA ILE A 106 -5.39 26.73 6.54
C ILE A 106 -4.71 25.77 7.52
N ASN A 107 -3.88 26.32 8.40
CA ASN A 107 -3.35 25.64 9.58
C ASN A 107 -4.48 25.38 10.60
N ALA A 108 -5.15 24.24 10.46
CA ALA A 108 -6.28 23.89 11.32
C ALA A 108 -5.86 23.60 12.78
N PRO A 109 -4.78 22.84 13.07
CA PRO A 109 -4.30 22.65 14.44
C PRO A 109 -4.00 23.98 15.15
N GLY A 110 -3.27 24.90 14.50
CA GLY A 110 -2.99 26.21 15.07
C GLY A 110 -4.25 27.07 15.22
N LEU A 111 -5.25 26.94 14.35
CA LEU A 111 -6.53 27.66 14.48
C LEU A 111 -7.30 27.21 15.72
N VAL A 112 -7.26 25.92 16.06
CA VAL A 112 -7.84 25.39 17.31
C VAL A 112 -7.15 26.03 18.52
N GLU A 113 -5.81 26.06 18.53
CA GLU A 113 -5.03 26.64 19.62
C GLU A 113 -5.34 28.14 19.79
N GLU A 114 -5.24 28.92 18.70
CA GLU A 114 -5.51 30.35 18.75
C GLU A 114 -6.96 30.67 19.15
N ASP A 115 -7.94 29.91 18.65
CA ASP A 115 -9.33 30.16 19.00
C ASP A 115 -9.63 29.86 20.48
N HIS A 116 -8.98 28.84 21.04
CA HIS A 116 -9.07 28.54 22.47
C HIS A 116 -8.50 29.69 23.31
N GLU A 117 -7.26 30.12 23.03
CA GLU A 117 -6.62 31.21 23.77
C GLU A 117 -7.36 32.54 23.61
N ARG A 118 -7.82 32.85 22.39
CA ARG A 118 -8.67 33.99 22.10
C ARG A 118 -9.94 33.96 22.93
N SER A 119 -10.64 32.83 22.95
CA SER A 119 -11.88 32.65 23.73
C SER A 119 -11.63 32.89 25.21
N THR A 120 -10.55 32.34 25.77
CA THR A 120 -10.15 32.54 27.18
C THR A 120 -9.80 33.99 27.49
N SER A 121 -9.16 34.71 26.55
CA SER A 121 -8.82 36.13 26.72
C SER A 121 -10.03 37.07 26.59
N GLY A 122 -11.15 36.60 26.03
CA GLY A 122 -12.33 37.42 25.74
C GLY A 122 -12.14 38.39 24.57
N LEU A 123 -11.06 38.28 23.80
CA LEU A 123 -10.82 39.14 22.63
C LEU A 123 -11.69 38.74 21.44
N SER A 124 -12.11 39.74 20.66
CA SER A 124 -12.71 39.49 19.35
C SER A 124 -11.65 39.00 18.36
N TYR A 125 -12.08 38.30 17.30
CA TYR A 125 -11.17 37.84 16.25
C TYR A 125 -10.35 38.96 15.63
N GLN A 126 -10.93 40.15 15.43
CA GLN A 126 -10.21 41.29 14.84
C GLN A 126 -9.10 41.80 15.76
N ARG A 127 -9.38 41.90 17.07
CA ARG A 127 -8.38 42.34 18.06
C ARG A 127 -7.28 41.30 18.22
N TRP A 128 -7.63 40.02 18.23
CA TRP A 128 -6.67 38.92 18.32
C TRP A 128 -5.72 38.91 17.11
N ALA A 129 -6.25 39.03 15.89
CA ALA A 129 -5.44 39.10 14.68
C ALA A 129 -4.47 40.29 14.70
N ALA A 130 -4.90 41.44 15.20
CA ALA A 130 -4.04 42.62 15.31
C ALA A 130 -2.84 42.42 16.26
N THR A 131 -2.97 41.55 17.27
CA THR A 131 -1.86 41.22 18.18
C THR A 131 -1.06 39.98 17.74
N HIS A 132 -1.60 39.18 16.81
CA HIS A 132 -0.97 37.95 16.29
C HIS A 132 -0.95 37.93 14.74
N PRO A 133 -0.24 38.86 14.08
CA PRO A 133 -0.31 39.05 12.62
C PRO A 133 0.26 37.88 11.78
N GLY A 134 0.90 36.88 12.41
CA GLY A 134 1.36 35.65 11.74
C GLY A 134 0.48 34.43 11.99
N GLY A 135 -0.59 34.60 12.76
CA GLY A 135 -1.47 33.53 13.21
C GLY A 135 -2.49 33.05 12.15
N PRO A 136 -3.04 31.83 12.27
CA PRO A 136 -4.13 31.36 11.42
C PRO A 136 -5.35 32.29 11.43
N ILE A 137 -5.72 32.92 12.55
CA ILE A 137 -6.84 33.86 12.59
C ILE A 137 -6.54 35.10 11.74
N ALA A 138 -5.34 35.67 11.86
CA ALA A 138 -4.90 36.80 11.04
C ALA A 138 -4.85 36.42 9.54
N PHE A 139 -4.31 35.25 9.22
CA PHE A 139 -4.24 34.75 7.85
C PHE A 139 -5.61 34.61 7.19
N ILE A 140 -6.64 34.16 7.92
CA ILE A 140 -8.03 34.08 7.41
C ILE A 140 -8.56 35.48 7.10
N GLN A 141 -8.35 36.46 7.99
CA GLN A 141 -8.80 37.83 7.78
C GLN A 141 -8.09 38.51 6.60
N ASP A 142 -6.78 38.32 6.50
CA ASP A 142 -5.97 38.82 5.38
C ASP A 142 -6.40 38.19 4.05
N SER A 143 -6.74 36.91 4.07
CA SER A 143 -7.26 36.20 2.90
C SER A 143 -8.63 36.72 2.48
N ALA A 144 -9.51 37.02 3.44
CA ALA A 144 -10.79 37.66 3.17
C ALA A 144 -10.62 39.08 2.60
N ALA A 145 -9.68 39.87 3.14
CA ALA A 145 -9.37 41.20 2.62
C ALA A 145 -8.82 41.12 1.19
N ALA A 146 -7.90 40.20 0.92
CA ALA A 146 -7.37 39.97 -0.42
C ALA A 146 -8.47 39.52 -1.41
N LYS A 147 -9.39 38.64 -1.00
CA LYS A 147 -10.54 38.23 -1.82
C LYS A 147 -11.37 39.45 -2.23
N ARG A 148 -11.72 40.34 -1.29
CA ARG A 148 -12.47 41.58 -1.60
C ARG A 148 -11.75 42.48 -2.61
N GLN A 149 -10.42 42.50 -2.61
CA GLN A 149 -9.62 43.30 -3.54
C GLN A 149 -9.51 42.65 -4.93
N MET A 150 -9.39 41.32 -4.99
CA MET A 150 -9.18 40.57 -6.24
C MET A 150 -10.49 40.26 -6.99
N GLY A 151 -11.65 40.57 -6.41
CA GLY A 151 -12.97 40.34 -7.01
C GLY A 151 -13.55 38.97 -6.65
N ASP A 152 -14.62 38.56 -7.35
CA ASP A 152 -15.45 37.39 -7.03
C ASP A 152 -14.82 36.04 -7.45
N THR A 153 -13.52 35.88 -7.20
CA THR A 153 -12.79 34.65 -7.52
C THR A 153 -13.24 33.54 -6.56
N PRO A 154 -13.70 32.37 -7.06
CA PRO A 154 -14.17 31.30 -6.19
C PRO A 154 -13.04 30.74 -5.32
N VAL A 155 -13.33 30.52 -4.03
CA VAL A 155 -12.37 29.96 -3.08
C VAL A 155 -12.68 28.50 -2.82
N VAL A 156 -11.68 27.63 -2.99
CA VAL A 156 -11.70 26.24 -2.52
C VAL A 156 -10.97 26.20 -1.18
N LEU A 157 -11.69 25.93 -0.09
CA LEU A 157 -11.10 25.85 1.24
C LEU A 157 -10.58 24.43 1.51
N LEU A 158 -9.34 24.33 1.95
CA LEU A 158 -8.66 23.10 2.31
C LEU A 158 -8.20 23.19 3.77
N THR A 159 -8.71 22.28 4.60
CA THR A 159 -8.42 22.21 6.04
C THR A 159 -8.13 20.77 6.43
N HIS A 160 -7.35 20.54 7.49
CA HIS A 160 -7.20 19.19 8.02
C HIS A 160 -8.38 18.84 8.95
N ILE A 161 -8.66 19.69 9.94
CA ILE A 161 -9.76 19.49 10.89
C ILE A 161 -11.08 19.95 10.24
N PRO A 162 -12.14 19.12 10.24
CA PRO A 162 -13.45 19.46 9.68
C PRO A 162 -14.13 20.66 10.35
N LEU A 163 -15.00 21.38 9.64
CA LEU A 163 -15.77 22.46 10.26
C LEU A 163 -16.80 21.93 11.29
N ALA A 164 -17.20 22.78 12.22
CA ALA A 164 -18.23 22.47 13.20
C ALA A 164 -19.54 22.07 12.53
N ARG A 165 -20.16 21.01 13.05
CA ARG A 165 -21.45 20.49 12.60
C ARG A 165 -22.20 19.83 13.75
N PRO A 166 -23.54 19.68 13.67
CA PRO A 166 -24.28 18.86 14.62
C PRO A 166 -23.73 17.43 14.64
N GLY A 167 -23.55 16.83 15.82
CA GLY A 167 -23.02 15.46 15.94
C GLY A 167 -23.92 14.36 15.34
N THR A 168 -25.14 14.71 14.94
CA THR A 168 -26.11 13.84 14.24
C THR A 168 -26.23 14.16 12.75
N ALA A 169 -25.41 15.07 12.21
CA ALA A 169 -25.41 15.39 10.79
C ALA A 169 -25.13 14.14 9.97
N ASP A 170 -25.98 13.88 8.97
CA ASP A 170 -25.79 12.75 8.07
C ASP A 170 -24.58 13.02 7.16
N CYS A 171 -23.67 12.05 7.10
CA CYS A 171 -22.46 12.10 6.29
C CYS A 171 -22.67 11.62 4.84
N GLY A 172 -23.90 11.25 4.50
CA GLY A 172 -24.27 10.73 3.20
C GLY A 172 -23.88 9.27 2.99
N PRO A 173 -24.25 8.69 1.84
CA PRO A 173 -24.23 7.24 1.61
C PRO A 173 -22.83 6.62 1.48
N LEU A 174 -21.79 7.44 1.37
CA LEU A 174 -20.41 6.98 1.18
C LEU A 174 -19.63 6.84 2.50
N ARG A 175 -20.16 7.32 3.62
CA ARG A 175 -19.64 7.05 4.97
C ARG A 175 -19.82 5.56 5.27
N GLU A 176 -18.82 4.91 5.84
CA GLU A 176 -18.93 3.51 6.22
C GLU A 176 -19.61 3.35 7.60
N ARG A 177 -19.37 4.28 8.53
CA ARG A 177 -19.82 4.14 9.92
C ARG A 177 -20.12 5.48 10.61
N GLY A 178 -21.31 5.61 11.20
CA GLY A 178 -21.59 6.67 12.16
C GLY A 178 -21.53 8.09 11.57
N THR A 179 -21.26 9.06 12.45
CA THR A 179 -21.22 10.50 12.17
C THR A 179 -20.00 11.11 12.85
N ILE A 180 -19.60 12.31 12.42
CA ILE A 180 -18.54 13.07 13.10
C ILE A 180 -19.17 13.81 14.28
N ARG A 181 -18.73 13.48 15.49
CA ARG A 181 -19.18 14.15 16.72
C ARG A 181 -18.07 15.04 17.23
N GLN A 182 -18.44 16.23 17.70
CA GLN A 182 -17.51 17.10 18.40
C GLN A 182 -16.92 16.33 19.60
N GLY A 183 -15.61 16.45 19.75
CA GLY A 183 -14.85 15.77 20.78
C GLY A 183 -13.40 16.23 20.74
N THR A 184 -12.81 16.35 21.92
CA THR A 184 -11.40 16.72 22.11
C THR A 184 -10.70 15.65 22.91
N GLY A 185 -9.39 15.58 22.77
CA GLY A 185 -8.55 14.76 23.61
C GLY A 185 -7.08 15.13 23.48
N TYR A 186 -6.21 14.19 23.82
CA TYR A 186 -4.78 14.42 23.80
C TYR A 186 -4.26 14.65 22.37
N GLY A 187 -4.00 15.91 22.02
CA GLY A 187 -3.47 16.31 20.71
C GLY A 187 -4.46 16.16 19.54
N TYR A 188 -5.76 16.17 19.79
CA TYR A 188 -6.76 16.12 18.72
C TYR A 188 -8.06 16.85 19.10
N GLU A 189 -8.75 17.34 18.07
CA GLU A 189 -10.12 17.81 18.12
C GLU A 189 -10.83 17.42 16.81
N ASN A 190 -11.96 16.72 16.91
CA ASN A 190 -12.63 16.11 15.75
C ASN A 190 -13.23 17.12 14.76
N THR A 191 -13.51 18.34 15.21
CA THR A 191 -14.07 19.43 14.41
C THR A 191 -13.63 20.76 14.97
N LEU A 192 -13.41 21.80 14.15
CA LEU A 192 -13.22 23.16 14.64
C LEU A 192 -14.37 23.59 15.57
N SER A 193 -14.12 24.57 16.42
CA SER A 193 -15.17 25.19 17.24
C SER A 193 -16.26 25.82 16.35
N ALA A 194 -17.46 25.98 16.90
CA ALA A 194 -18.55 26.65 16.20
C ALA A 194 -18.17 28.09 15.83
N GLN A 195 -17.48 28.81 16.72
CA GLN A 195 -17.04 30.18 16.47
C GLN A 195 -15.95 30.25 15.39
N ALA A 196 -14.97 29.36 15.41
CA ALA A 196 -13.90 29.32 14.41
C ALA A 196 -14.45 28.95 13.02
N SER A 197 -15.40 28.01 12.97
CA SER A 197 -16.08 27.63 11.74
C SER A 197 -16.91 28.79 11.18
N GLN A 198 -17.60 29.52 12.04
CA GLN A 198 -18.35 30.71 11.67
C GLN A 198 -17.42 31.81 11.15
N LEU A 199 -16.29 32.09 11.82
CA LEU A 199 -15.27 33.02 11.33
C LEU A 199 -14.84 32.67 9.89
N VAL A 200 -14.51 31.41 9.64
CA VAL A 200 -14.04 30.94 8.33
C VAL A 200 -15.13 31.10 7.27
N LEU A 201 -16.35 30.63 7.55
CA LEU A 201 -17.47 30.67 6.60
C LEU A 201 -17.90 32.11 6.27
N GLU A 202 -17.97 32.99 7.27
CA GLU A 202 -18.34 34.40 7.10
C GLU A 202 -17.26 35.19 6.37
N SER A 203 -15.99 34.98 6.72
CA SER A 203 -14.88 35.74 6.16
C SER A 203 -14.56 35.32 4.73
N ILE A 204 -14.54 34.01 4.47
CA ILE A 204 -14.06 33.45 3.20
C ILE A 204 -15.21 33.21 2.21
N ARG A 205 -16.39 32.80 2.70
CA ARG A 205 -17.52 32.34 1.87
C ARG A 205 -17.06 31.41 0.74
N PRO A 206 -16.52 30.21 1.07
CA PRO A 206 -15.94 29.31 0.08
C PRO A 206 -17.01 28.73 -0.85
N ALA A 207 -16.59 28.35 -2.07
CA ALA A 207 -17.44 27.65 -3.03
C ALA A 207 -17.58 26.15 -2.71
N VAL A 208 -16.55 25.58 -2.08
CA VAL A 208 -16.52 24.20 -1.57
C VAL A 208 -15.43 24.08 -0.50
N VAL A 209 -15.63 23.17 0.46
CA VAL A 209 -14.66 22.85 1.52
C VAL A 209 -14.24 21.38 1.42
N PHE A 210 -12.95 21.12 1.55
CA PHE A 210 -12.41 19.77 1.73
C PHE A 210 -11.65 19.67 3.05
N SER A 211 -12.04 18.70 3.87
CA SER A 211 -11.42 18.42 5.17
C SER A 211 -10.80 17.01 5.24
N GLY A 212 -9.96 16.76 6.25
CA GLY A 212 -9.34 15.47 6.54
C GLY A 212 -9.76 14.92 7.92
N ASP A 213 -8.77 14.44 8.69
CA ASP A 213 -8.83 14.01 10.10
C ASP A 213 -9.76 12.81 10.43
N ASP A 214 -11.05 12.82 10.10
CA ASP A 214 -12.03 11.77 10.48
C ASP A 214 -11.77 10.39 9.82
N HIS A 215 -10.86 10.34 8.85
CA HIS A 215 -10.44 9.17 8.07
C HIS A 215 -11.49 8.53 7.15
N ASP A 216 -12.77 8.86 7.29
CA ASP A 216 -13.85 8.36 6.45
C ASP A 216 -14.55 9.50 5.69
N TYR A 217 -15.34 9.14 4.68
CA TYR A 217 -16.05 10.10 3.85
C TYR A 217 -17.20 10.70 4.62
N CYS A 218 -17.27 12.02 4.74
CA CYS A 218 -18.45 12.71 5.25
C CYS A 218 -18.80 13.90 4.36
N GLU A 219 -19.98 13.90 3.78
CA GLU A 219 -20.49 15.04 3.02
C GLU A 219 -21.61 15.72 3.81
N VAL A 220 -21.45 17.01 4.06
CA VAL A 220 -22.42 17.85 4.75
C VAL A 220 -22.55 19.20 4.07
N ARG A 221 -23.60 19.94 4.41
CA ARG A 221 -23.82 21.32 3.94
C ARG A 221 -23.83 22.26 5.14
N HIS A 222 -23.13 23.38 5.00
CA HIS A 222 -23.08 24.43 6.01
C HIS A 222 -23.85 25.65 5.51
N PRO A 223 -24.75 26.23 6.33
CA PRO A 223 -25.37 27.50 5.98
C PRO A 223 -24.29 28.58 5.93
N LEU A 224 -24.29 29.37 4.87
CA LEU A 224 -23.46 30.56 4.75
C LEU A 224 -24.26 31.74 5.33
N PRO A 225 -23.76 32.41 6.38
CA PRO A 225 -24.47 33.53 7.00
C PRO A 225 -24.70 34.68 6.01
N ALA A 226 -25.70 35.52 6.23
CA ALA A 226 -25.88 36.72 5.41
C ALA A 226 -24.67 37.67 5.54
N SER A 227 -24.33 38.38 4.46
CA SER A 227 -23.26 39.39 4.46
C SER A 227 -23.73 40.64 3.74
N ASP A 228 -23.17 41.81 4.07
CA ASP A 228 -23.57 43.10 3.47
C ASP A 228 -23.53 43.10 1.92
N ASP A 229 -22.65 42.27 1.33
CA ASP A 229 -22.46 42.13 -0.13
C ASP A 229 -23.37 41.06 -0.79
N VAL A 230 -24.08 40.23 -0.01
CA VAL A 230 -24.93 39.15 -0.52
C VAL A 230 -26.31 39.31 0.12
N PRO A 231 -27.35 39.71 -0.64
CA PRO A 231 -28.70 39.80 -0.13
C PRO A 231 -29.09 38.51 0.60
N LEU A 232 -29.87 38.64 1.68
CA LEU A 232 -30.51 37.53 2.39
C LEU A 232 -31.32 36.67 1.41
N SER A 233 -30.67 35.77 0.68
CA SER A 233 -31.30 34.55 0.20
C SER A 233 -31.11 33.54 1.31
N GLU A 234 -32.20 33.14 1.96
CA GLU A 234 -32.21 32.32 3.18
C GLU A 234 -31.54 30.93 3.04
N ASP A 235 -31.08 30.54 1.85
CA ASP A 235 -30.63 29.18 1.54
C ASP A 235 -29.23 29.09 0.88
N SER A 236 -28.33 30.07 1.06
CA SER A 236 -26.96 29.88 0.56
C SER A 236 -26.21 28.91 1.46
N GLU A 237 -25.89 27.71 0.94
CA GLU A 237 -25.13 26.69 1.66
C GLU A 237 -23.83 26.36 0.91
N VAL A 238 -22.79 25.97 1.65
CA VAL A 238 -21.56 25.42 1.10
C VAL A 238 -21.44 23.93 1.42
N LYS A 239 -21.03 23.15 0.42
CA LYS A 239 -20.71 21.73 0.59
C LYS A 239 -19.34 21.60 1.25
N GLU A 240 -19.27 20.80 2.31
CA GLU A 240 -18.02 20.26 2.84
C GLU A 240 -17.94 18.75 2.58
N VAL A 241 -16.77 18.29 2.12
CA VAL A 241 -16.42 16.88 2.03
C VAL A 241 -15.20 16.59 2.91
N SER A 242 -15.40 15.83 3.98
CA SER A 242 -14.31 15.18 4.71
C SER A 242 -13.82 13.99 3.89
N VAL A 243 -12.57 14.06 3.45
CA VAL A 243 -11.96 13.13 2.50
C VAL A 243 -11.53 11.87 3.25
N LYS A 244 -11.78 10.70 2.64
CA LYS A 244 -11.30 9.42 3.18
C LYS A 244 -9.80 9.43 3.34
N SER A 245 -9.32 8.78 4.40
CA SER A 245 -7.90 8.46 4.53
C SER A 245 -7.45 7.62 3.34
N PHE A 246 -6.26 7.92 2.84
CA PHE A 246 -5.62 7.13 1.80
C PHE A 246 -5.12 5.77 2.34
N SER A 247 -4.94 5.66 3.66
CA SER A 247 -4.38 4.50 4.32
C SER A 247 -5.44 3.48 4.72
N MET A 248 -5.15 2.21 4.45
CA MET A 248 -5.95 1.07 4.92
C MET A 248 -5.87 0.82 6.44
N ALA A 249 -5.05 1.58 7.17
CA ALA A 249 -4.81 1.40 8.60
C ALA A 249 -5.69 2.29 9.49
N MET A 250 -6.52 3.17 8.92
CA MET A 250 -7.24 4.21 9.68
C MET A 250 -8.71 3.84 9.96
N GLY A 251 -8.98 2.57 10.24
CA GLY A 251 -10.31 2.13 10.67
C GLY A 251 -11.40 2.09 9.59
N VAL A 252 -11.09 2.41 8.33
CA VAL A 252 -11.99 2.26 7.17
C VAL A 252 -11.66 1.00 6.36
N ARG A 253 -12.70 0.38 5.77
CA ARG A 253 -12.56 -0.78 4.89
C ARG A 253 -12.07 -0.36 3.52
N ARG A 254 -12.57 0.75 2.98
CA ARG A 254 -12.25 1.26 1.66
C ARG A 254 -11.64 2.66 1.78
N PRO A 255 -10.30 2.75 1.78
CA PRO A 255 -9.58 4.02 1.74
C PRO A 255 -9.94 4.82 0.48
N GLY A 256 -9.53 6.08 0.38
CA GLY A 256 -9.83 6.88 -0.80
C GLY A 256 -9.06 8.19 -0.90
N PHE A 257 -9.42 8.97 -1.91
CA PHE A 257 -8.97 10.34 -2.13
C PHE A 257 -10.05 11.10 -2.92
N GLN A 258 -9.96 12.43 -2.96
CA GLN A 258 -10.87 13.27 -3.74
C GLN A 258 -10.18 13.75 -5.01
N LEU A 259 -10.86 13.66 -6.15
CA LEU A 259 -10.44 14.31 -7.39
C LEU A 259 -11.19 15.63 -7.54
N LEU A 260 -10.48 16.72 -7.80
CA LEU A 260 -11.06 18.05 -8.04
C LEU A 260 -10.66 18.52 -9.44
N SER A 261 -11.65 18.92 -10.23
CA SER A 261 -11.50 19.52 -11.55
C SER A 261 -11.96 20.97 -11.49
N LEU A 262 -11.13 21.89 -11.98
CA LEU A 262 -11.40 23.31 -12.00
C LEU A 262 -11.45 23.80 -13.45
N ALA A 263 -12.44 24.61 -13.76
CA ALA A 263 -12.56 25.32 -15.03
C ALA A 263 -12.61 26.82 -14.74
N PRO A 264 -11.88 27.68 -15.47
CA PRO A 264 -11.95 29.12 -15.23
C PRO A 264 -13.41 29.62 -15.21
N PRO A 265 -13.85 30.43 -14.23
CA PRO A 265 -15.25 30.82 -14.11
C PRO A 265 -15.83 31.51 -15.36
N SER A 266 -14.98 32.23 -16.11
CA SER A 266 -15.35 32.85 -17.39
C SER A 266 -15.65 31.85 -18.52
N SER A 267 -15.29 30.58 -18.34
CA SER A 267 -15.47 29.52 -19.35
C SER A 267 -16.75 28.71 -19.16
N VAL A 268 -17.52 28.97 -18.10
CA VAL A 268 -18.70 28.17 -17.71
C VAL A 268 -19.93 29.10 -17.67
N PRO A 269 -21.14 28.66 -18.07
CA PRO A 269 -22.33 29.51 -18.01
C PRO A 269 -22.60 30.11 -16.63
N ALA A 270 -23.07 31.35 -16.59
CA ALA A 270 -23.43 32.03 -15.34
C ALA A 270 -24.42 31.18 -14.52
N GLY A 271 -24.17 31.06 -13.22
CA GLY A 271 -24.99 30.25 -12.29
C GLY A 271 -24.62 28.76 -12.24
N THR A 272 -23.62 28.30 -12.99
CA THR A 272 -23.11 26.93 -12.87
C THR A 272 -21.78 26.89 -12.11
N PRO A 273 -21.54 25.90 -11.24
CA PRO A 273 -20.27 25.77 -10.53
C PRO A 273 -19.10 25.62 -11.50
N ALA A 274 -18.06 26.43 -11.31
CA ALA A 274 -16.82 26.40 -12.10
C ALA A 274 -15.85 25.28 -11.65
N PHE A 275 -16.33 24.35 -10.84
CA PHE A 275 -15.58 23.20 -10.33
C PHE A 275 -16.47 21.95 -10.33
N ALA A 276 -15.82 20.79 -10.33
CA ALA A 276 -16.45 19.50 -10.09
C ALA A 276 -15.52 18.63 -9.26
N ASP A 277 -16.07 17.85 -8.34
CA ASP A 277 -15.31 16.91 -7.53
C ASP A 277 -15.94 15.53 -7.50
N ALA A 278 -15.11 14.50 -7.29
CA ALA A 278 -15.55 13.12 -7.19
C ALA A 278 -14.69 12.32 -6.21
N PRO A 279 -15.30 11.52 -5.31
CA PRO A 279 -14.56 10.60 -4.46
C PRO A 279 -14.05 9.40 -5.26
N CYS A 280 -12.77 9.09 -5.10
CA CYS A 280 -12.11 7.92 -5.68
C CYS A 280 -11.83 6.90 -4.58
N ILE A 281 -12.53 5.75 -4.64
CA ILE A 281 -12.48 4.72 -3.61
C ILE A 281 -11.44 3.64 -3.98
N LEU A 282 -10.59 3.32 -3.02
CA LEU A 282 -9.55 2.28 -3.12
C LEU A 282 -10.10 0.91 -2.66
N PRO A 283 -9.48 -0.21 -3.09
CA PRO A 283 -9.96 -1.55 -2.76
C PRO A 283 -9.94 -1.86 -1.26
N ASP A 284 -10.91 -2.68 -0.80
CA ASP A 284 -10.93 -3.24 0.55
C ASP A 284 -9.83 -4.28 0.75
N GLN A 285 -8.63 -3.80 1.10
CA GLN A 285 -7.45 -4.64 1.20
C GLN A 285 -7.56 -5.68 2.32
N LEU A 286 -8.19 -5.31 3.44
CA LEU A 286 -8.44 -6.24 4.55
C LEU A 286 -9.46 -7.31 4.14
N GLY A 287 -10.50 -6.94 3.41
CA GLY A 287 -11.47 -7.87 2.84
C GLY A 287 -10.84 -8.84 1.87
N ILE A 288 -9.96 -8.37 0.99
CA ILE A 288 -9.20 -9.24 0.08
C ILE A 288 -8.34 -10.24 0.87
N TYR A 289 -7.66 -9.80 1.93
CA TYR A 289 -6.86 -10.69 2.76
C TYR A 289 -7.71 -11.78 3.43
N LEU A 290 -8.82 -11.39 4.06
CA LEU A 290 -9.66 -12.31 4.83
C LEU A 290 -10.53 -13.22 3.96
N ALA A 291 -11.10 -12.71 2.86
CA ALA A 291 -12.06 -13.43 2.04
C ALA A 291 -11.42 -14.17 0.85
N VAL A 292 -10.21 -13.79 0.43
CA VAL A 292 -9.53 -14.41 -0.72
C VAL A 292 -8.27 -15.13 -0.27
N TYR A 293 -7.30 -14.44 0.32
CA TYR A 293 -6.00 -15.06 0.61
C TYR A 293 -6.06 -16.08 1.74
N VAL A 294 -6.77 -15.82 2.85
CA VAL A 294 -6.90 -16.79 3.94
C VAL A 294 -7.55 -18.10 3.46
N PRO A 295 -8.71 -18.09 2.77
CA PRO A 295 -9.29 -19.32 2.22
C PRO A 295 -8.37 -20.04 1.24
N LEU A 296 -7.67 -19.33 0.36
CA LEU A 296 -6.71 -19.95 -0.57
C LEU A 296 -5.54 -20.61 0.15
N ILE A 297 -5.03 -20.00 1.22
CA ILE A 297 -3.98 -20.59 2.07
C ILE A 297 -4.51 -21.86 2.73
N VAL A 298 -5.70 -21.82 3.35
CA VAL A 298 -6.31 -22.99 3.98
C VAL A 298 -6.53 -24.11 2.98
N LEU A 299 -7.09 -23.83 1.81
CA LEU A 299 -7.30 -24.82 0.75
C LEU A 299 -5.96 -25.39 0.24
N SER A 300 -4.91 -24.59 0.16
CA SER A 300 -3.58 -25.04 -0.25
C SER A 300 -2.97 -25.99 0.79
N VAL A 301 -3.07 -25.65 2.07
CA VAL A 301 -2.62 -26.49 3.19
C VAL A 301 -3.40 -27.80 3.23
N LEU A 302 -4.73 -27.77 3.07
CA LEU A 302 -5.58 -28.96 2.99
C LEU A 302 -5.22 -29.84 1.78
N ALA A 303 -4.98 -29.26 0.62
CA ALA A 303 -4.55 -30.01 -0.56
C ALA A 303 -3.19 -30.70 -0.34
N LEU A 304 -2.25 -30.03 0.32
CA LEU A 304 -0.95 -30.62 0.68
C LEU A 304 -1.11 -31.75 1.72
N LEU A 305 -1.98 -31.57 2.72
CA LEU A 305 -2.31 -32.60 3.71
C LEU A 305 -2.91 -33.85 3.05
N LEU A 306 -3.90 -33.66 2.18
CA LEU A 306 -4.55 -34.75 1.46
C LEU A 306 -3.58 -35.47 0.53
N ALA A 307 -2.72 -34.72 -0.18
CA ALA A 307 -1.69 -35.30 -1.04
C ALA A 307 -0.66 -36.10 -0.23
N HIS A 308 -0.24 -35.60 0.94
CA HIS A 308 0.67 -36.31 1.84
C HIS A 308 0.02 -37.59 2.38
N ALA A 309 -1.21 -37.51 2.89
CA ALA A 309 -1.97 -38.65 3.39
C ALA A 309 -2.16 -39.74 2.32
N TYR A 310 -2.48 -39.33 1.08
CA TYR A 310 -2.59 -40.24 -0.05
C TYR A 310 -1.26 -40.94 -0.39
N ARG A 311 -0.14 -40.21 -0.34
CA ARG A 311 1.20 -40.82 -0.54
C ARG A 311 1.54 -41.82 0.55
N VAL A 312 1.22 -41.51 1.80
CA VAL A 312 1.47 -42.40 2.95
C VAL A 312 0.59 -43.65 2.88
N SER A 313 -0.69 -43.52 2.50
CA SER A 313 -1.59 -44.68 2.37
C SER A 313 -1.17 -45.60 1.23
N GLN A 314 -0.76 -45.05 0.08
CA GLN A 314 -0.15 -45.81 -1.02
C GLN A 314 1.08 -46.60 -0.56
N ALA A 315 1.97 -45.98 0.23
CA ALA A 315 3.16 -46.64 0.76
C ALA A 315 2.85 -47.76 1.76
N HIS A 316 1.77 -47.64 2.54
CA HIS A 316 1.30 -48.71 3.43
C HIS A 316 0.61 -49.85 2.65
N GLY A 317 -0.19 -49.53 1.63
CA GLY A 317 -0.83 -50.52 0.76
C GLY A 317 0.18 -51.37 -0.02
N ALA A 318 1.29 -50.77 -0.48
CA ALA A 318 2.39 -51.48 -1.13
C ALA A 318 3.15 -52.46 -0.19
N ARG A 319 3.04 -52.29 1.14
CA ARG A 319 3.59 -53.22 2.14
C ARG A 319 2.64 -54.37 2.50
N GLY A 320 1.36 -54.27 2.17
CA GLY A 320 0.32 -55.25 2.51
C GLY A 320 -0.05 -56.24 1.40
N GLY A 321 0.69 -56.28 0.29
CA GLY A 321 0.51 -57.31 -0.75
C GLY A 321 0.87 -58.71 -0.21
N PRO A 322 0.25 -59.79 -0.73
CA PRO A 322 0.47 -61.16 -0.24
C PRO A 322 1.97 -61.49 -0.28
N GLY A 323 2.45 -62.01 0.85
CA GLY A 323 3.86 -62.14 1.16
C GLY A 323 4.68 -62.83 0.08
N LEU A 324 5.71 -62.12 -0.41
CA LEU A 324 6.95 -62.77 -0.84
C LEU A 324 7.60 -63.39 0.41
N PRO A 325 8.10 -64.64 0.33
CA PRO A 325 8.58 -65.34 1.51
C PRO A 325 9.75 -64.58 2.12
N LEU A 326 9.74 -64.50 3.45
CA LEU A 326 10.87 -64.05 4.25
C LEU A 326 12.13 -64.76 3.77
N ARG A 327 13.06 -64.02 3.17
CA ARG A 327 14.45 -64.46 3.06
C ARG A 327 14.96 -64.54 4.50
N THR A 328 14.99 -65.75 5.01
CA THR A 328 15.52 -66.09 6.33
C THR A 328 16.92 -65.50 6.44
N ARG A 329 17.09 -64.70 7.48
CA ARG A 329 18.37 -64.20 7.97
C ARG A 329 19.26 -65.42 8.22
N SER A 330 20.36 -65.55 7.47
CA SER A 330 21.37 -66.57 7.71
C SER A 330 21.91 -66.41 9.14
N PRO A 331 22.09 -67.50 9.91
CA PRO A 331 22.66 -67.44 11.25
C PRO A 331 24.10 -66.95 11.19
N THR A 332 24.45 -66.24 12.25
CA THR A 332 25.73 -65.64 12.60
C THR A 332 26.92 -66.59 12.47
N ASP A 333 28.06 -65.98 12.10
CA ASP A 333 29.42 -66.52 12.17
C ASP A 333 29.74 -67.07 13.57
N ALA A 334 29.64 -68.39 13.71
CA ALA A 334 30.37 -69.18 14.69
C ALA A 334 30.36 -70.63 14.18
N GLU A 335 31.52 -71.29 14.22
CA GLU A 335 31.77 -72.67 13.77
C GLU A 335 32.10 -72.86 12.27
N ARG A 336 33.36 -72.55 11.92
CA ARG A 336 34.24 -73.56 11.27
C ARG A 336 35.70 -73.10 11.29
N LEU A 337 36.35 -73.42 12.41
CA LEU A 337 37.77 -73.76 12.41
C LEU A 337 37.92 -75.16 11.79
N ASP A 338 39.11 -75.38 11.25
CA ASP A 338 39.67 -76.63 10.74
C ASP A 338 39.21 -77.07 9.34
N LEU A 339 40.07 -76.80 8.36
CA LEU A 339 40.85 -77.84 7.67
C LEU A 339 41.72 -77.16 6.57
N TRP A 340 42.95 -76.81 6.94
CA TRP A 340 44.05 -76.55 6.01
C TRP A 340 44.98 -77.75 6.00
N ALA A 341 45.09 -78.45 4.86
CA ALA A 341 46.30 -79.19 4.47
C ALA A 341 46.19 -79.69 3.01
N GLY A 342 47.18 -79.35 2.18
CA GLY A 342 47.51 -80.11 0.95
C GLY A 342 47.55 -79.30 -0.36
N SER A 343 48.66 -78.61 -0.63
CA SER A 343 49.10 -78.14 -1.98
C SER A 343 49.80 -79.30 -2.76
N PRO A 344 50.27 -79.21 -4.04
CA PRO A 344 50.71 -78.02 -4.80
C PRO A 344 50.50 -78.10 -6.36
N PRO A 345 51.23 -77.40 -7.29
CA PRO A 345 50.65 -76.65 -8.44
C PRO A 345 51.11 -77.18 -9.84
N PRO A 346 50.78 -76.51 -10.97
CA PRO A 346 51.82 -75.65 -11.61
C PRO A 346 51.34 -74.40 -12.41
N LEU A 347 52.24 -73.41 -12.35
CA LEU A 347 52.72 -72.26 -13.19
C LEU A 347 52.08 -71.72 -14.52
N PRO A 348 52.40 -70.45 -14.90
CA PRO A 348 51.77 -69.55 -15.92
C PRO A 348 52.66 -69.47 -17.22
N PRO A 349 52.65 -68.47 -18.16
CA PRO A 349 52.04 -67.10 -18.23
C PRO A 349 51.40 -66.74 -19.62
N ALA A 350 50.87 -65.54 -19.87
CA ALA A 350 51.63 -64.40 -20.42
C ALA A 350 50.82 -63.09 -20.53
N LEU A 351 51.55 -61.98 -20.37
CA LEU A 351 51.18 -60.56 -20.56
C LEU A 351 50.93 -60.14 -22.02
N ARG A 352 50.17 -59.05 -22.22
CA ARG A 352 50.56 -57.82 -22.96
C ARG A 352 49.44 -56.78 -22.92
N VAL A 353 49.62 -55.46 -23.01
CA VAL A 353 50.66 -54.45 -22.69
C VAL A 353 49.91 -53.10 -22.78
N TYR A 354 50.35 -52.12 -21.99
CA TYR A 354 49.88 -50.74 -21.90
C TYR A 354 50.03 -49.93 -23.21
N ASN A 355 49.36 -48.78 -23.30
CA ASN A 355 50.06 -47.49 -23.45
C ASN A 355 49.12 -46.29 -23.13
N GLU A 356 49.56 -45.47 -22.18
CA GLU A 356 49.28 -44.03 -22.07
C GLU A 356 50.44 -43.26 -22.71
N HIS A 357 50.14 -42.10 -23.31
CA HIS A 357 50.99 -40.95 -23.69
C HIS A 357 50.12 -40.06 -24.62
N ASP A 358 50.13 -38.73 -24.68
CA ASP A 358 50.77 -37.63 -23.97
C ASP A 358 50.01 -36.31 -24.31
N GLU A 359 50.18 -35.33 -23.43
CA GLU A 359 50.27 -33.85 -23.57
C GLU A 359 49.68 -33.05 -24.78
N GLU A 360 48.97 -31.99 -24.39
CA GLU A 360 49.08 -30.56 -24.79
C GLU A 360 49.51 -30.18 -26.23
N LEU A 361 48.68 -29.36 -26.91
CA LEU A 361 49.07 -28.05 -27.48
C LEU A 361 47.90 -27.35 -28.19
N ALA A 362 48.04 -26.03 -28.27
CA ALA A 362 47.02 -25.01 -28.48
C ALA A 362 46.72 -24.64 -29.96
N ASP A 363 45.68 -23.82 -30.06
CA ASP A 363 45.40 -22.72 -30.99
C ASP A 363 44.69 -22.90 -32.34
N ASP A 364 43.83 -21.90 -32.55
CA ASP A 364 43.38 -21.24 -33.77
C ASP A 364 42.32 -21.87 -34.71
N ASP A 365 41.11 -21.31 -34.55
CA ASP A 365 40.47 -20.39 -35.51
C ASP A 365 39.54 -20.96 -36.62
N ILE A 366 38.57 -20.11 -36.99
CA ILE A 366 37.74 -20.11 -38.22
C ILE A 366 36.33 -20.77 -38.20
N ALA A 367 35.37 -19.85 -38.07
CA ALA A 367 34.20 -19.59 -38.92
C ALA A 367 32.93 -20.47 -38.95
N TYR A 368 31.84 -19.79 -38.58
CA TYR A 368 30.53 -19.70 -39.24
C TYR A 368 30.18 -20.69 -40.36
N ALA A 369 29.16 -21.53 -40.11
CA ALA A 369 28.25 -22.00 -41.14
C ALA A 369 26.82 -22.09 -40.60
N LEU A 370 25.98 -21.15 -41.04
CA LEU A 370 24.53 -21.20 -40.93
C LEU A 370 23.97 -22.32 -41.83
N PRO A 371 22.90 -23.03 -41.43
CA PRO A 371 22.25 -24.01 -42.30
C PRO A 371 21.40 -23.34 -43.41
N PRO A 372 21.22 -24.02 -44.57
CA PRO A 372 20.57 -23.46 -45.75
C PRO A 372 19.03 -23.36 -45.62
N PRO A 373 18.37 -22.46 -46.38
CA PRO A 373 16.92 -22.29 -46.38
C PRO A 373 16.23 -23.13 -47.46
N THR A 374 14.97 -23.51 -47.23
CA THR A 374 13.84 -23.62 -48.21
C THR A 374 12.69 -24.46 -47.63
N PRO A 375 11.45 -24.41 -48.19
CA PRO A 375 10.71 -23.28 -48.72
C PRO A 375 9.33 -23.10 -48.03
N ALA A 376 8.72 -21.94 -48.27
CA ALA A 376 7.40 -21.57 -47.80
C ALA A 376 6.29 -22.45 -48.43
N ILE A 377 5.40 -22.96 -47.58
CA ILE A 377 4.06 -23.43 -47.97
C ILE A 377 3.04 -22.61 -47.19
N ALA A 378 2.32 -21.76 -47.91
CA ALA A 378 1.13 -21.07 -47.43
C ALA A 378 -0.06 -22.04 -47.44
N VAL A 379 -0.62 -22.34 -46.27
CA VAL A 379 -1.94 -22.99 -46.13
C VAL A 379 -2.73 -22.35 -44.98
N THR A 380 -3.69 -21.53 -45.40
CA THR A 380 -5.01 -21.24 -44.82
C THR A 380 -5.15 -21.12 -43.30
N GLN A 381 -5.43 -19.88 -42.89
CA GLN A 381 -5.80 -19.43 -41.56
C GLN A 381 -7.31 -19.62 -41.33
N LYS A 382 -7.71 -20.71 -40.63
CA LYS A 382 -8.93 -20.80 -39.79
C LYS A 382 -8.95 -22.16 -39.09
N GLY A 383 -8.67 -22.19 -37.78
CA GLY A 383 -8.85 -23.41 -36.97
C GLY A 383 -7.74 -23.78 -35.95
N ARG A 384 -6.89 -22.87 -35.48
CA ARG A 384 -5.79 -23.21 -34.52
C ARG A 384 -5.65 -22.29 -33.29
N ARG A 385 -6.72 -21.65 -32.79
CA ARG A 385 -6.63 -20.83 -31.54
C ARG A 385 -6.96 -21.58 -30.24
N ALA A 386 -7.56 -22.77 -30.30
CA ALA A 386 -7.92 -23.55 -29.10
C ALA A 386 -6.85 -24.56 -28.63
N ARG A 387 -5.85 -24.90 -29.47
CA ARG A 387 -4.83 -25.92 -29.15
C ARG A 387 -3.55 -25.37 -28.51
N THR A 388 -3.33 -24.05 -28.52
CA THR A 388 -2.09 -23.43 -28.00
C THR A 388 -2.08 -23.29 -26.48
N TRP A 389 -3.22 -22.98 -25.86
CA TRP A 389 -3.35 -22.87 -24.39
C TRP A 389 -3.09 -24.20 -23.67
N VAL A 390 -3.63 -25.30 -24.17
CA VAL A 390 -3.42 -26.65 -23.60
C VAL A 390 -1.96 -27.10 -23.72
N SER A 391 -1.26 -26.72 -24.81
CA SER A 391 0.16 -27.04 -24.99
C SER A 391 1.08 -26.23 -24.07
N ARG A 392 0.75 -24.95 -23.83
CA ARG A 392 1.46 -24.07 -22.89
C ARG A 392 1.23 -24.49 -21.44
N PHE A 393 0.01 -24.94 -21.09
CA PHE A 393 -0.27 -25.57 -19.79
C PHE A 393 0.43 -26.92 -19.60
N ARG A 394 0.55 -27.75 -20.66
CA ARG A 394 1.32 -29.01 -20.60
C ARG A 394 2.82 -28.78 -20.50
N SER A 395 3.34 -27.70 -21.08
CA SER A 395 4.74 -27.25 -20.92
C SER A 395 5.00 -26.74 -19.50
N LEU A 396 4.11 -25.92 -18.96
CA LEU A 396 4.20 -25.41 -17.59
C LEU A 396 4.05 -26.53 -16.56
N ARG A 397 3.13 -27.47 -16.79
CA ARG A 397 2.96 -28.69 -15.95
C ARG A 397 4.17 -29.61 -16.02
N ARG A 398 4.85 -29.72 -17.17
CA ARG A 398 6.12 -30.47 -17.31
C ARG A 398 7.28 -29.76 -16.63
N ARG A 399 7.36 -28.42 -16.69
CA ARG A 399 8.39 -27.63 -15.99
C ARG A 399 8.16 -27.62 -14.48
N LEU A 400 6.92 -27.51 -14.01
CA LEU A 400 6.55 -27.66 -12.60
C LEU A 400 6.78 -29.08 -12.09
N ALA A 401 6.49 -30.10 -12.91
CA ALA A 401 6.82 -31.49 -12.57
C ALA A 401 8.33 -31.75 -12.53
N TYR A 402 9.12 -31.06 -13.36
CA TYR A 402 10.58 -31.13 -13.35
C TYR A 402 11.17 -30.42 -12.12
N MET A 403 10.61 -29.28 -11.71
CA MET A 403 11.01 -28.58 -10.48
C MET A 403 10.57 -29.32 -9.20
N ALA A 404 9.40 -29.97 -9.21
CA ALA A 404 8.96 -30.85 -8.12
C ALA A 404 9.82 -32.13 -7.99
N ARG A 405 10.58 -32.49 -9.04
CA ARG A 405 11.47 -33.66 -9.08
C ARG A 405 12.83 -33.40 -8.41
N TRP A 406 13.16 -32.14 -8.09
CA TRP A 406 14.31 -31.81 -7.24
C TRP A 406 14.08 -32.16 -5.75
N GLY A 407 12.85 -32.48 -5.36
CA GLY A 407 12.52 -33.07 -4.05
C GLY A 407 12.57 -34.60 -4.04
N GLY A 408 13.65 -35.20 -4.53
CA GLY A 408 13.95 -36.64 -4.42
C GLY A 408 12.85 -37.59 -4.93
N SER A 409 12.87 -37.91 -6.22
CA SER A 409 12.05 -39.01 -6.77
C SER A 409 12.67 -40.35 -6.38
N GLY A 410 12.14 -40.97 -5.33
CA GLY A 410 12.46 -42.36 -4.98
C GLY A 410 11.48 -42.86 -3.93
N THR A 411 11.01 -44.09 -4.10
CA THR A 411 10.30 -44.86 -3.07
C THR A 411 11.04 -44.83 -1.72
N GLU A 412 12.38 -44.68 -1.72
CA GLU A 412 13.20 -44.44 -0.54
C GLU A 412 12.97 -43.09 0.17
N ALA A 413 12.71 -41.99 -0.54
CA ALA A 413 12.45 -40.69 0.07
C ALA A 413 11.07 -40.63 0.74
N ALA A 414 10.10 -41.41 0.23
CA ALA A 414 8.81 -41.62 0.87
C ALA A 414 8.94 -42.50 2.13
N LEU A 415 9.81 -43.52 2.09
CA LEU A 415 10.12 -44.41 3.21
C LEU A 415 10.91 -43.71 4.34
N ARG A 416 11.85 -42.81 3.99
CA ARG A 416 12.56 -41.97 4.96
C ARG A 416 11.62 -41.00 5.67
N ARG A 417 10.70 -40.38 4.94
CA ARG A 417 9.67 -39.47 5.48
C ARG A 417 8.64 -40.19 6.35
N SER A 418 8.25 -41.43 6.02
CA SER A 418 7.35 -42.23 6.87
C SER A 418 7.97 -42.61 8.22
N ARG A 419 9.31 -42.67 8.34
CA ARG A 419 10.02 -42.95 9.59
C ARG A 419 10.16 -41.73 10.51
N ALA A 420 9.99 -40.52 9.98
CA ALA A 420 10.17 -39.26 10.72
C ALA A 420 8.91 -38.81 11.48
N GLY A 421 7.77 -39.49 11.29
CA GLY A 421 6.45 -39.14 11.85
C GLY A 421 5.63 -38.28 10.89
N PHE A 422 4.30 -38.50 10.86
CA PHE A 422 3.35 -37.86 9.93
C PHE A 422 3.46 -36.32 9.93
N LEU A 423 3.58 -35.71 11.11
CA LEU A 423 3.68 -34.26 11.27
C LEU A 423 4.98 -33.68 10.67
N ARG A 424 6.10 -34.37 10.86
CA ARG A 424 7.39 -33.94 10.33
C ARG A 424 7.46 -34.06 8.81
N GLY A 425 6.93 -35.16 8.26
CA GLY A 425 6.83 -35.34 6.81
C GLY A 425 5.89 -34.33 6.14
N PHE A 426 4.79 -33.97 6.81
CA PHE A 426 3.89 -32.90 6.32
C PHE A 426 4.58 -31.53 6.33
N PHE A 427 5.30 -31.18 7.40
CA PHE A 427 6.02 -29.91 7.48
C PHE A 427 7.12 -29.78 6.41
N GLU A 428 7.87 -30.86 6.15
CA GLU A 428 8.86 -30.91 5.07
C GLU A 428 8.21 -30.72 3.68
N ASP A 429 7.01 -31.28 3.46
CA ASP A 429 6.26 -31.10 2.21
C ASP A 429 5.73 -29.66 2.06
N VAL A 430 5.30 -29.01 3.15
CA VAL A 430 4.92 -27.59 3.15
C VAL A 430 6.12 -26.70 2.79
N VAL A 431 7.26 -26.89 3.47
CA VAL A 431 8.49 -26.13 3.20
C VAL A 431 8.98 -26.36 1.78
N GLY A 432 8.93 -27.60 1.28
CA GLY A 432 9.36 -27.95 -0.07
C GLY A 432 8.52 -27.34 -1.20
N VAL A 433 7.29 -26.90 -0.91
CA VAL A 433 6.38 -26.31 -1.91
C VAL A 433 6.19 -24.79 -1.71
N ALA A 434 6.23 -24.31 -0.47
CA ALA A 434 5.92 -22.91 -0.13
C ALA A 434 7.01 -21.92 -0.56
N TRP A 435 8.26 -22.36 -0.74
CA TRP A 435 9.35 -21.45 -1.06
C TRP A 435 9.21 -20.82 -2.46
N VAL A 436 8.73 -21.55 -3.48
CA VAL A 436 8.60 -21.01 -4.85
C VAL A 436 7.55 -19.89 -4.93
N PRO A 437 6.30 -20.06 -4.44
CA PRO A 437 5.32 -18.99 -4.44
C PRO A 437 5.74 -17.79 -3.58
N VAL A 438 6.42 -18.02 -2.44
CA VAL A 438 6.88 -16.95 -1.55
C VAL A 438 7.99 -16.13 -2.22
N LEU A 439 8.97 -16.76 -2.87
CA LEU A 439 10.00 -16.06 -3.63
C LEU A 439 9.41 -15.33 -4.84
N LEU A 440 8.44 -15.93 -5.53
CA LEU A 440 7.79 -15.30 -6.68
C LEU A 440 6.94 -14.09 -6.27
N PHE A 441 6.19 -14.20 -5.17
CA PHE A 441 5.46 -13.07 -4.58
C PHE A 441 6.42 -11.98 -4.08
N GLY A 442 7.49 -12.35 -3.39
CA GLY A 442 8.53 -11.43 -2.95
C GLY A 442 9.18 -10.68 -4.11
N GLY A 443 9.50 -11.39 -5.20
CA GLY A 443 10.06 -10.79 -6.41
C GLY A 443 9.09 -9.85 -7.14
N ILE A 444 7.81 -10.22 -7.25
CA ILE A 444 6.77 -9.34 -7.83
C ILE A 444 6.53 -8.12 -6.94
N ALA A 445 6.44 -8.31 -5.62
CA ALA A 445 6.25 -7.21 -4.68
C ALA A 445 7.45 -6.24 -4.68
N TRP A 446 8.66 -6.77 -4.78
CA TRP A 446 9.89 -5.98 -4.94
C TRP A 446 9.89 -5.22 -6.28
N TRP A 447 9.56 -5.87 -7.39
CA TRP A 447 9.47 -5.24 -8.71
C TRP A 447 8.45 -4.11 -8.78
N ILE A 448 7.28 -4.25 -8.13
CA ILE A 448 6.26 -3.20 -8.06
C ILE A 448 6.69 -2.04 -7.14
N SER A 449 7.67 -2.27 -6.26
CA SER A 449 8.20 -1.27 -5.32
C SER A 449 9.41 -0.50 -5.86
N LEU A 450 9.96 -0.89 -7.02
CA LEU A 450 10.93 -0.15 -7.82
C LEU A 450 10.19 0.81 -8.77
#